data_AF-A0A4P9YD96-F1
#
_entry.id   AF-A0A4P9YD96-F1
#
_cell.length_a   1.000
_cell.length_b   1.000
_cell.length_c   1.000
_cell.angle_alpha   90.00
_cell.angle_beta   90.00
_cell.angle_gamma   90.00
#
_symmetry.space_group_name_H-M   'P 1'
#
loop_
_entity.id
_entity.type
_entity.pdbx_description
1 polymer ?
#
loop_
_entity_poly.entity_id
_entity_poly.type
_entity_poly.pdbx_seq_one_letter_code
_entity_poly.pdbx_strand_id
1 'polypeptide(L)'
;LEFKIDSFDKGSGKFTLLISVLRIVEAAEGKIHIDGLDISTIALKDLRSKIAIIPQEPVLFVGSVRENVDPFESCTDDEIWKAVDAVHLGTILLALVIENGKNFYVGQRQLFCIARAILSKTQILVLDEATAAIEENFGNLTALTIAHRLNTIMESDKILVMDAGVALEFAPPLCLLDRPNSSFADLVNQTGSTTAKKVRELGQKKYD
;
A
#
# COMPACT_ATOMS: atom_id res chain seq x y z
N LEU A 1 -3.00 6.31 9.45
CA LEU A 1 -4.27 6.29 8.70
C LEU A 1 -4.12 5.30 7.56
N GLU A 2 -4.50 4.06 7.81
CA GLU A 2 -4.48 2.99 6.82
C GLU A 2 -5.89 2.76 6.26
N PHE A 3 -6.02 2.82 4.93
CA PHE A 3 -7.25 2.51 4.23
C PHE A 3 -7.08 1.31 3.31
N LYS A 4 -8.00 0.35 3.42
CA LYS A 4 -8.08 -0.78 2.50
C LYS A 4 -9.20 -0.60 1.48
N ILE A 5 -8.89 -0.78 0.20
CA ILE A 5 -9.88 -0.72 -0.89
C ILE A 5 -10.32 -2.15 -1.24
N ASP A 6 -11.61 -2.47 -1.06
CA ASP A 6 -12.18 -3.78 -1.37
C ASP A 6 -13.30 -3.74 -2.44
N SER A 7 -13.55 -4.85 -3.13
CA SER A 7 -14.58 -4.93 -4.19
C SER A 7 -14.98 -6.35 -4.57
N PHE A 8 -16.17 -6.49 -5.15
CA PHE A 8 -16.72 -7.74 -5.67
C PHE A 8 -16.07 -8.25 -6.96
N ASP A 9 -15.56 -7.37 -7.85
CA ASP A 9 -15.10 -7.77 -9.19
C ASP A 9 -13.82 -7.07 -9.71
N LYS A 10 -13.17 -7.69 -10.71
CA LYS A 10 -12.09 -7.10 -11.55
C LYS A 10 -12.67 -6.01 -12.46
N GLY A 11 -13.04 -4.88 -11.87
CA GLY A 11 -13.66 -3.76 -12.59
C GLY A 11 -14.23 -2.64 -11.71
N SER A 12 -14.05 -2.74 -10.40
CA SER A 12 -14.60 -1.81 -9.39
C SER A 12 -13.97 -0.43 -9.35
N GLY A 13 -12.83 -0.23 -10.02
CA GLY A 13 -12.14 1.06 -10.07
C GLY A 13 -11.07 1.29 -9.00
N LYS A 14 -10.68 0.30 -8.18
CA LYS A 14 -9.61 0.44 -7.17
C LYS A 14 -8.29 0.95 -7.77
N PHE A 15 -7.84 0.28 -8.83
CA PHE A 15 -6.59 0.63 -9.50
C PHE A 15 -6.71 2.00 -10.19
N THR A 16 -7.86 2.28 -10.81
CA THR A 16 -8.16 3.60 -11.40
C THR A 16 -8.08 4.73 -10.36
N LEU A 17 -8.59 4.51 -9.15
CA LEU A 17 -8.48 5.47 -8.05
C LEU A 17 -7.01 5.72 -7.69
N LEU A 18 -6.21 4.67 -7.51
CA LEU A 18 -4.78 4.81 -7.20
C LEU A 18 -4.01 5.58 -8.28
N ILE A 19 -4.19 5.23 -9.56
CA ILE A 19 -3.49 5.92 -10.65
C ILE A 19 -3.97 7.37 -10.82
N SER A 20 -5.19 7.70 -10.38
CA SER A 20 -5.70 9.07 -10.33
C SER A 20 -5.05 9.88 -9.21
N VAL A 21 -4.85 9.28 -8.02
CA VAL A 21 -4.09 9.91 -6.92
C VAL A 21 -2.65 10.25 -7.33
N LEU A 22 -2.04 9.39 -8.15
CA LEU A 22 -0.69 9.60 -8.71
C LEU A 22 -0.66 10.56 -9.91
N ARG A 23 -1.83 11.01 -10.38
CA ARG A 23 -2.02 11.76 -11.62
C ARG A 23 -1.30 11.13 -12.81
N ILE A 24 -1.43 9.81 -12.94
CA ILE A 24 -1.10 9.09 -14.18
C ILE A 24 -2.26 9.27 -15.18
N VAL A 25 -3.48 9.29 -14.66
CA VAL A 25 -4.70 9.69 -15.35
C VAL A 25 -5.27 10.89 -14.63
N GLU A 26 -5.64 11.94 -15.36
CA GLU A 26 -6.27 13.13 -14.77
C GLU A 26 -7.77 12.89 -14.55
N ALA A 27 -8.32 13.51 -13.50
CA ALA A 27 -9.74 13.43 -13.23
C ALA A 27 -10.54 14.13 -14.33
N ALA A 28 -11.54 13.44 -14.90
CA ALA A 28 -12.44 14.04 -15.89
C ALA A 28 -13.31 15.15 -15.27
N GLU A 29 -13.74 14.94 -14.02
CA GLU A 29 -14.53 15.87 -13.23
C GLU A 29 -14.13 15.78 -11.74
N GLY A 30 -14.45 16.82 -10.98
CA GLY A 30 -14.12 16.89 -9.56
C GLY A 30 -12.64 17.19 -9.30
N LYS A 31 -12.21 17.01 -8.04
CA LYS A 31 -10.86 17.34 -7.56
C LYS A 31 -10.41 16.37 -6.48
N ILE A 32 -9.12 16.01 -6.49
CA ILE A 32 -8.49 15.23 -5.44
C ILE A 32 -7.69 16.20 -4.56
N HIS A 33 -7.88 16.10 -3.25
CA HIS A 33 -7.16 16.93 -2.28
C HIS A 33 -6.28 16.05 -1.39
N ILE A 34 -5.05 16.48 -1.16
CA ILE A 34 -4.13 15.90 -0.18
C ILE A 34 -3.73 17.04 0.77
N ASP A 35 -3.94 16.84 2.08
CA ASP A 35 -3.72 17.85 3.12
C ASP A 35 -4.43 19.20 2.82
N GLY A 36 -5.61 19.12 2.21
CA GLY A 36 -6.41 20.29 1.81
C GLY A 36 -5.97 20.98 0.52
N LEU A 37 -4.89 20.52 -0.12
CA LEU A 37 -4.38 21.07 -1.38
C LEU A 37 -4.90 20.28 -2.58
N ASP A 38 -5.43 20.98 -3.59
CA ASP A 38 -5.81 20.40 -4.87
C ASP A 38 -4.58 19.91 -5.63
N ILE A 39 -4.44 18.59 -5.78
CA ILE A 39 -3.24 17.99 -6.37
C ILE A 39 -3.06 18.32 -7.85
N SER A 40 -4.11 18.79 -8.55
CA SER A 40 -4.01 19.22 -9.94
C SER A 40 -3.13 20.47 -10.11
N THR A 41 -2.99 21.25 -9.04
CA THR A 41 -2.18 22.48 -9.02
C THR A 41 -0.71 22.26 -8.66
N ILE A 42 -0.35 21.04 -8.25
CA ILE A 42 1.01 20.67 -7.81
C ILE A 42 1.80 20.12 -8.99
N ALA A 43 3.10 20.43 -9.08
CA ALA A 43 3.96 19.81 -10.08
C ALA A 43 4.06 18.30 -9.87
N LEU A 44 4.00 17.52 -10.96
CA LEU A 44 3.98 16.05 -10.87
C LEU A 44 5.21 15.48 -10.15
N LYS A 45 6.39 16.09 -10.32
CA LYS A 45 7.61 15.69 -9.63
C LYS A 45 7.46 15.82 -8.10
N ASP A 46 6.91 16.94 -7.64
CA ASP A 46 6.75 17.23 -6.22
C ASP A 46 5.70 16.31 -5.62
N LEU A 47 4.53 16.16 -6.28
CA LEU A 47 3.48 15.24 -5.85
C LEU A 47 4.00 13.80 -5.74
N ARG A 48 4.63 13.29 -6.80
CA ARG A 48 5.11 11.90 -6.86
C ARG A 48 6.30 11.65 -5.95
N SER A 49 7.08 12.67 -5.58
CA SER A 49 8.15 12.53 -4.57
C SER A 49 7.62 12.26 -3.16
N LYS A 50 6.34 12.54 -2.89
CA LYS A 50 5.69 12.34 -1.59
C LYS A 50 4.87 11.06 -1.51
N ILE A 51 4.81 10.28 -2.60
CA ILE A 51 4.05 9.05 -2.70
C ILE A 51 4.99 7.90 -3.10
N ALA A 52 5.04 6.84 -2.30
CA ALA A 52 5.74 5.61 -2.65
C ALA A 52 4.73 4.52 -2.98
N ILE A 53 5.09 3.65 -3.93
CA ILE A 53 4.27 2.52 -4.35
C ILE A 53 5.07 1.25 -4.13
N ILE A 54 4.45 0.28 -3.46
CA ILE A 54 4.97 -1.07 -3.30
C ILE A 54 4.02 -2.02 -4.03
N PRO A 55 4.39 -2.47 -5.25
CA PRO A 55 3.56 -3.38 -6.01
C PRO A 55 3.64 -4.81 -5.45
N GLN A 56 2.65 -5.64 -5.79
CA GLN A 56 2.62 -7.06 -5.42
C GLN A 56 3.82 -7.81 -6.01
N GLU A 57 4.23 -7.45 -7.23
CA GLU A 57 5.43 -7.96 -7.90
C GLU A 57 6.47 -6.84 -8.08
N PRO A 58 7.39 -6.67 -7.12
CA PRO A 58 8.46 -5.69 -7.26
C PRO A 58 9.40 -6.01 -8.43
N VAL A 59 9.66 -4.97 -9.23
CA VAL A 59 10.66 -4.99 -10.29
C VAL A 59 11.93 -4.32 -9.79
N LEU A 60 13.05 -5.04 -9.93
CA LEU A 60 14.38 -4.54 -9.65
C LEU A 60 15.16 -4.40 -10.95
N PHE A 61 16.07 -3.44 -11.02
CA PHE A 61 16.94 -3.24 -12.17
C PHE A 61 18.24 -4.01 -11.99
N VAL A 62 18.83 -4.46 -13.09
CA VAL A 62 20.16 -5.09 -13.05
C VAL A 62 21.16 -4.07 -12.51
N GLY A 63 21.92 -4.46 -11.49
CA GLY A 63 22.86 -3.55 -10.82
C GLY A 63 23.08 -3.90 -9.35
N SER A 64 23.64 -2.96 -8.61
CA SER A 64 23.85 -3.03 -7.17
C SER A 64 22.57 -2.82 -6.37
N VAL A 65 22.62 -3.15 -5.08
CA VAL A 65 21.56 -2.77 -4.13
C VAL A 65 21.40 -1.26 -4.07
N ARG A 66 22.50 -0.49 -4.09
CA ARG A 66 22.50 0.97 -4.08
C ARG A 66 21.69 1.55 -5.24
N GLU A 67 22.02 1.17 -6.48
CA GLU A 67 21.33 1.64 -7.69
C GLU A 67 19.84 1.27 -7.66
N ASN A 68 19.52 0.15 -6.99
CA ASN A 68 18.13 -0.19 -6.79
C ASN A 68 17.46 0.68 -5.73
N VAL A 69 18.03 0.91 -4.55
CA VAL A 69 17.34 1.64 -3.47
C VAL A 69 17.36 3.16 -3.63
N ASP A 70 18.38 3.72 -4.29
CA ASP A 70 18.55 5.15 -4.58
C ASP A 70 18.96 5.36 -6.06
N PRO A 71 18.03 5.21 -7.01
CA PRO A 71 18.32 5.27 -8.44
C PRO A 71 18.73 6.67 -8.94
N PHE A 72 18.54 7.70 -8.12
CA PHE A 72 18.89 9.08 -8.46
C PHE A 72 20.16 9.55 -7.75
N GLU A 73 20.83 8.67 -7.00
CA GLU A 73 22.05 8.97 -6.23
C GLU A 73 21.90 10.22 -5.36
N SER A 74 20.73 10.34 -4.74
CA SER A 74 20.31 11.52 -3.98
C SER A 74 20.56 11.39 -2.48
N CYS A 75 20.88 10.17 -2.02
CA CYS A 75 21.03 9.83 -0.61
C CYS A 75 22.50 9.58 -0.24
N THR A 76 22.85 9.96 0.99
CA THR A 76 24.15 9.65 1.57
C THR A 76 24.27 8.16 1.93
N ASP A 77 25.51 7.67 2.06
CA ASP A 77 25.76 6.28 2.49
C ASP A 77 25.12 5.98 3.84
N ASP A 78 25.15 6.94 4.78
CA ASP A 78 24.54 6.81 6.10
C ASP A 78 23.00 6.68 6.02
N GLU A 79 22.35 7.45 5.12
CA GLU A 79 20.91 7.34 4.89
C GLU A 79 20.55 5.97 4.30
N ILE A 80 21.33 5.51 3.32
CA ILE A 80 21.15 4.20 2.68
C ILE A 80 21.35 3.07 3.69
N TRP A 81 22.39 3.13 4.50
CA TRP A 81 22.64 2.14 5.55
C TRP A 81 21.49 2.06 6.54
N LYS A 82 20.98 3.20 7.02
CA LYS A 82 19.82 3.23 7.92
C LYS A 82 18.58 2.61 7.27
N ALA A 83 18.30 2.94 6.02
CA ALA A 83 17.12 2.42 5.32
C ALA A 83 17.21 0.91 5.06
N VAL A 84 18.39 0.42 4.64
CA VAL A 84 18.65 -1.01 4.41
C VAL A 84 18.60 -1.81 5.71
N ASP A 85 19.15 -1.27 6.80
CA ASP A 85 19.14 -1.92 8.11
C ASP A 85 17.73 -2.03 8.70
N ALA A 86 16.91 -0.98 8.54
CA ALA A 86 15.51 -0.94 8.98
C ALA A 86 14.64 -2.05 8.34
N VAL A 87 15.03 -2.51 7.14
CA VAL A 87 14.34 -3.61 6.44
C VAL A 87 15.14 -4.92 6.45
N HIS A 88 16.20 -5.00 7.26
CA HIS A 88 17.07 -6.17 7.39
C HIS A 88 17.72 -6.65 6.08
N LEU A 89 17.94 -5.74 5.13
CA LEU A 89 18.64 -6.03 3.87
C LEU A 89 20.17 -6.07 4.01
N GLY A 90 20.72 -5.73 5.19
CA GLY A 90 22.17 -5.61 5.39
C GLY A 90 22.98 -6.85 5.01
N THR A 91 22.38 -8.04 5.11
CA THR A 91 23.00 -9.32 4.74
C THR A 91 23.22 -9.50 3.24
N ILE A 92 22.53 -8.73 2.40
CA ILE A 92 22.59 -8.85 0.93
C ILE A 92 23.10 -7.58 0.23
N LEU A 93 23.66 -6.62 0.97
CA LEU A 93 24.09 -5.33 0.41
C LEU A 93 25.17 -5.47 -0.70
N LEU A 94 26.00 -6.51 -0.61
CA LEU A 94 27.04 -6.82 -1.60
C LEU A 94 26.53 -7.66 -2.77
N ALA A 95 25.27 -8.11 -2.75
CA ALA A 95 24.70 -8.89 -3.83
C ALA A 95 24.41 -8.00 -5.04
N LEU A 96 24.67 -8.53 -6.23
CA LEU A 96 24.20 -7.93 -7.47
C LEU A 96 22.79 -8.43 -7.76
N VAL A 97 21.93 -7.50 -8.17
CA VAL A 97 20.61 -7.77 -8.73
C VAL A 97 20.79 -8.21 -10.18
N ILE A 98 20.29 -9.40 -10.50
CA ILE A 98 20.23 -9.89 -11.88
C ILE A 98 18.79 -9.81 -12.38
N GLU A 99 18.60 -9.76 -13.70
CA GLU A 99 17.32 -9.84 -14.44
C GLU A 99 16.05 -9.69 -13.59
N ASN A 100 15.50 -8.47 -13.45
CA ASN A 100 14.26 -8.21 -12.69
C ASN A 100 14.28 -8.69 -11.22
N GLY A 101 15.46 -8.89 -10.64
CA GLY A 101 15.65 -9.42 -9.29
C GLY A 101 15.39 -10.92 -9.15
N LYS A 102 15.51 -11.73 -10.22
CA LYS A 102 15.21 -13.17 -10.20
C LYS A 102 16.04 -13.98 -9.17
N ASN A 103 17.18 -13.46 -8.73
CA ASN A 103 17.99 -14.07 -7.67
C ASN A 103 17.45 -13.82 -6.25
N PHE A 104 16.36 -13.07 -6.10
CA PHE A 104 15.73 -12.77 -4.82
C PHE A 104 14.31 -13.32 -4.74
N TYR A 105 13.93 -13.77 -3.54
CA TYR A 105 12.54 -14.10 -3.26
C TYR A 105 11.65 -12.86 -3.36
N VAL A 106 10.35 -13.04 -3.61
CA VAL A 106 9.38 -11.93 -3.69
C VAL A 106 9.46 -11.03 -2.45
N GLY A 107 9.47 -11.62 -1.26
CA GLY A 107 9.59 -10.86 -0.01
C GLY A 107 10.87 -10.05 0.08
N GLN A 108 12.01 -10.59 -0.38
CA GLN A 108 13.26 -9.82 -0.42
C GLN A 108 13.16 -8.64 -1.38
N ARG A 109 12.57 -8.83 -2.57
CA ARG A 109 12.37 -7.74 -3.53
C ARG A 109 11.44 -6.65 -2.98
N GLN A 110 10.46 -7.00 -2.15
CA GLN A 110 9.61 -6.02 -1.47
C GLN A 110 10.42 -5.14 -0.50
N LEU A 111 11.41 -5.71 0.20
CA LEU A 111 12.28 -4.94 1.10
C LEU A 111 13.04 -3.83 0.35
N PHE A 112 13.42 -4.04 -0.91
CA PHE A 112 14.01 -2.96 -1.74
C PHE A 112 13.01 -1.83 -1.95
N CYS A 113 11.74 -2.14 -2.23
CA CYS A 113 10.69 -1.13 -2.35
C CYS A 113 10.42 -0.39 -1.04
N ILE A 114 10.47 -1.09 0.09
CA ILE A 114 10.33 -0.48 1.42
C ILE A 114 11.53 0.45 1.69
N ALA A 115 12.75 0.00 1.43
CA ALA A 115 13.95 0.83 1.58
C ALA A 115 13.90 2.09 0.68
N ARG A 116 13.45 1.96 -0.58
CA ARG A 116 13.19 3.11 -1.47
C ARG A 116 12.19 4.09 -0.85
N ALA A 117 11.10 3.58 -0.27
CA ALA A 117 10.06 4.40 0.35
C ALA A 117 10.53 5.13 1.62
N ILE A 118 11.41 4.50 2.41
CA ILE A 118 12.07 5.13 3.56
C ILE A 118 12.98 6.28 3.08
N LEU A 119 13.83 6.02 2.07
CA LEU A 119 14.77 7.01 1.54
C LEU A 119 14.08 8.23 0.91
N SER A 120 12.96 8.02 0.23
CA SER A 120 12.19 9.10 -0.38
C SER A 120 11.43 9.98 0.63
N LYS A 121 11.46 9.65 1.94
CA LYS A 121 10.78 10.41 3.01
C LYS A 121 9.29 10.64 2.68
N THR A 122 8.69 9.60 2.10
CA THR A 122 7.31 9.58 1.62
C THR A 122 6.32 9.86 2.73
N GLN A 123 5.19 10.51 2.40
CA GLN A 123 4.08 10.77 3.32
C GLN A 123 2.90 9.82 3.09
N ILE A 124 2.73 9.35 1.85
CA ILE A 124 1.65 8.44 1.45
C ILE A 124 2.25 7.18 0.83
N LEU A 125 1.94 6.03 1.43
CA LEU A 125 2.36 4.74 0.92
C LEU A 125 1.19 4.06 0.21
N VAL A 126 1.40 3.59 -1.01
CA VAL A 126 0.42 2.81 -1.77
C VAL A 126 0.91 1.36 -1.84
N LEU A 127 0.07 0.43 -1.41
CA LEU A 127 0.40 -0.97 -1.25
C LEU A 127 -0.55 -1.84 -2.07
N ASP A 128 0.02 -2.66 -2.95
CA ASP A 128 -0.71 -3.74 -3.58
C ASP A 128 -0.40 -5.02 -2.78
N GLU A 129 -1.22 -5.25 -1.75
CA GLU A 129 -1.03 -6.24 -0.66
C GLU A 129 -0.12 -5.78 0.51
N ALA A 130 -0.70 -5.69 1.71
CA ALA A 130 0.05 -5.37 2.93
C ALA A 130 0.91 -6.56 3.40
N THR A 131 2.13 -6.29 3.85
CA THR A 131 3.03 -7.26 4.48
C THR A 131 3.54 -6.72 5.81
N ALA A 132 3.81 -7.60 6.78
CA ALA A 132 4.22 -7.21 8.13
C ALA A 132 5.45 -6.29 8.17
N ALA A 133 6.40 -6.48 7.24
CA ALA A 133 7.60 -5.64 7.13
C ALA A 133 7.29 -4.16 6.86
N ILE A 134 6.12 -3.86 6.29
CA ILE A 134 5.67 -2.49 6.01
C ILE A 134 5.11 -1.85 7.28
N GLU A 135 4.30 -2.59 8.04
CA GLU A 135 3.65 -2.09 9.26
C GLU A 135 4.68 -1.67 10.32
N GLU A 136 5.77 -2.43 10.46
CA GLU A 136 6.85 -2.13 11.41
C GLU A 136 7.59 -0.82 11.09
N ASN A 137 7.66 -0.43 9.81
CA ASN A 137 8.49 0.69 9.35
C ASN A 137 7.72 2.01 9.14
N PHE A 138 6.39 1.97 9.06
CA PHE A 138 5.59 3.11 8.61
C PHE A 138 4.41 3.49 9.52
N GLY A 139 4.46 3.19 10.81
CA GLY A 139 3.35 3.41 11.76
C GLY A 139 2.74 4.83 11.82
N ASN A 140 3.44 5.86 11.33
CA ASN A 140 2.94 7.25 11.27
C ASN A 140 2.54 7.75 9.86
N LEU A 141 2.67 6.92 8.82
CA LEU A 141 2.32 7.33 7.46
C LEU A 141 0.84 7.08 7.13
N THR A 142 0.37 7.75 6.08
CA THR A 142 -0.91 7.38 5.46
C THR A 142 -0.67 6.23 4.50
N ALA A 143 -1.31 5.09 4.72
CA ALA A 143 -1.17 3.91 3.87
C ALA A 143 -2.48 3.64 3.11
N LEU A 144 -2.40 3.50 1.79
CA LEU A 144 -3.50 3.13 0.91
C LEU A 144 -3.22 1.73 0.37
N THR A 145 -3.93 0.74 0.86
CA THR A 145 -3.71 -0.66 0.52
C THR A 145 -4.84 -1.18 -0.35
N ILE A 146 -4.57 -1.77 -1.50
CA ILE A 146 -5.54 -2.61 -2.18
C ILE A 146 -5.58 -3.95 -1.43
N ALA A 147 -6.73 -4.25 -0.86
CA ALA A 147 -6.90 -5.51 -0.16
C ALA A 147 -7.36 -6.61 -1.12
N HIS A 148 -6.61 -7.70 -1.11
CA HIS A 148 -6.98 -8.98 -1.72
C HIS A 148 -7.07 -10.12 -0.69
N ARG A 149 -6.61 -9.89 0.54
CA ARG A 149 -6.70 -10.85 1.65
C ARG A 149 -7.50 -10.25 2.80
N LEU A 150 -8.68 -10.82 3.08
CA LEU A 150 -9.55 -10.33 4.16
C LEU A 150 -8.91 -10.32 5.55
N ASN A 151 -7.96 -11.22 5.83
CA ASN A 151 -7.36 -11.34 7.17
C ASN A 151 -6.67 -10.04 7.61
N THR A 152 -5.97 -9.36 6.70
CA THR A 152 -5.28 -8.10 7.03
C THR A 152 -6.24 -6.91 6.99
N ILE A 153 -7.45 -7.07 6.42
CA ILE A 153 -8.41 -5.96 6.31
C ILE A 153 -8.84 -5.43 7.68
N MET A 154 -8.93 -6.31 8.68
CA MET A 154 -9.34 -5.92 10.03
C MET A 154 -8.33 -5.04 10.76
N GLU A 155 -7.06 -5.06 10.33
CA GLU A 155 -5.99 -4.25 10.91
C GLU A 155 -6.04 -2.79 10.41
N SER A 156 -6.78 -2.49 9.35
CA SER A 156 -6.91 -1.12 8.83
C SER A 156 -7.71 -0.19 9.76
N ASP A 157 -7.42 1.11 9.69
CA ASP A 157 -8.19 2.13 10.41
C ASP A 157 -9.60 2.27 9.82
N LYS A 158 -9.70 2.19 8.50
CA LYS A 158 -10.95 2.34 7.74
C LYS A 158 -10.88 1.54 6.44
N ILE A 159 -12.04 1.15 5.92
CA ILE A 159 -12.18 0.41 4.66
C ILE A 159 -13.01 1.23 3.69
N LEU A 160 -12.57 1.30 2.44
CA LEU A 160 -13.34 1.80 1.31
C LEU A 160 -13.82 0.62 0.47
N VAL A 161 -15.13 0.36 0.46
CA VAL A 161 -15.72 -0.62 -0.45
C VAL A 161 -16.08 0.09 -1.74
N MET A 162 -15.59 -0.42 -2.86
CA MET A 162 -15.87 0.10 -4.20
C MET A 162 -16.56 -0.95 -5.06
N ASP A 163 -17.53 -0.52 -5.86
CA ASP A 163 -18.13 -1.33 -6.91
C ASP A 163 -18.50 -0.48 -8.11
N ALA A 164 -18.30 -1.02 -9.31
CA ALA A 164 -18.58 -0.34 -10.58
C ALA A 164 -18.10 1.13 -10.67
N GLY A 165 -16.95 1.47 -10.07
CA GLY A 165 -16.38 2.82 -10.05
C GLY A 165 -16.95 3.75 -8.97
N VAL A 166 -17.79 3.25 -8.07
CA VAL A 166 -18.46 4.02 -7.02
C VAL A 166 -17.99 3.57 -5.64
N ALA A 167 -17.77 4.54 -4.74
CA ALA A 167 -17.55 4.27 -3.32
C ALA A 167 -18.88 3.93 -2.63
N LEU A 168 -19.07 2.67 -2.26
CA LEU A 168 -20.28 2.20 -1.59
C LEU A 168 -20.25 2.48 -0.08
N GLU A 169 -19.11 2.21 0.55
CA GLU A 169 -18.96 2.29 2.00
C GLU A 169 -17.58 2.81 2.39
N PHE A 170 -17.52 3.62 3.45
CA PHE A 170 -16.27 4.14 3.97
C PHE A 170 -16.32 4.34 5.48
N ALA A 171 -15.87 3.35 6.25
CA ALA A 171 -15.89 3.41 7.71
C ALA A 171 -14.90 2.40 8.33
N PRO A 172 -14.68 2.44 9.66
CA PRO A 172 -13.89 1.42 10.36
C PRO A 172 -14.45 0.00 10.14
N PRO A 173 -13.60 -1.04 10.06
CA PRO A 173 -14.02 -2.42 9.76
C PRO A 173 -15.18 -2.93 10.60
N LEU A 174 -15.14 -2.73 11.92
CA LEU A 174 -16.17 -3.22 12.84
C LEU A 174 -17.52 -2.52 12.60
N CYS A 175 -17.50 -1.21 12.36
CA CYS A 175 -18.71 -0.45 12.02
C CYS A 175 -19.36 -0.95 10.72
N LEU A 176 -18.56 -1.38 9.73
CA LEU A 176 -19.09 -1.96 8.51
C LEU A 176 -19.63 -3.38 8.74
N LEU A 177 -19.00 -4.20 9.58
CA LEU A 177 -19.51 -5.55 9.87
C LEU A 177 -20.85 -5.56 10.59
N ASP A 178 -21.07 -4.61 11.50
CA ASP A 178 -22.29 -4.52 12.31
C ASP A 178 -23.44 -3.78 11.59
N ARG A 179 -23.13 -3.10 10.48
CA ARG A 179 -24.11 -2.33 9.73
C ARG A 179 -25.08 -3.27 8.98
N PRO A 180 -26.41 -3.08 9.12
CA PRO A 180 -27.37 -3.85 8.34
C PRO A 180 -27.22 -3.55 6.84
N ASN A 181 -27.30 -4.59 6.00
CA ASN A 181 -27.14 -4.53 4.54
C ASN A 181 -25.77 -3.97 4.11
N SER A 182 -24.72 -4.28 4.88
CA SER A 182 -23.36 -3.84 4.58
C SER A 182 -22.75 -4.66 3.43
N SER A 183 -22.27 -3.95 2.41
CA SER A 183 -21.55 -4.55 1.29
C SER A 183 -20.27 -5.23 1.78
N PHE A 184 -19.57 -4.65 2.76
CA PHE A 184 -18.42 -5.27 3.39
C PHE A 184 -18.78 -6.55 4.14
N ALA A 185 -19.89 -6.56 4.90
CA ALA A 185 -20.32 -7.75 5.62
C ALA A 185 -20.65 -8.90 4.66
N ASP A 186 -21.28 -8.58 3.53
CA ASP A 186 -21.57 -9.54 2.46
C ASP A 186 -20.29 -10.10 1.83
N LEU A 187 -19.29 -9.25 1.54
CA LEU A 187 -17.95 -9.70 1.08
C LEU A 187 -17.33 -10.70 2.06
N VAL A 188 -17.36 -10.38 3.36
CA VAL A 188 -16.81 -11.26 4.40
C VAL A 188 -17.55 -12.60 4.45
N ASN A 189 -18.88 -12.58 4.37
CA ASN A 189 -19.71 -13.80 4.38
C ASN A 189 -19.45 -14.71 3.17
N GLN A 190 -19.13 -14.15 2.01
CA GLN A 190 -18.86 -14.91 0.79
C GLN A 190 -17.52 -15.70 0.83
N THR A 191 -16.61 -15.37 1.75
CA THR A 191 -15.31 -16.06 1.87
C THR A 191 -15.32 -17.37 2.66
N GLY A 192 -16.53 -17.85 2.98
CA GLY A 192 -16.75 -19.09 3.71
C GLY A 192 -16.82 -18.91 5.22
N SER A 193 -17.56 -19.80 5.88
CA SER A 193 -17.90 -19.70 7.30
C SER A 193 -16.69 -19.60 8.23
N THR A 194 -15.62 -20.35 7.95
CA THR A 194 -14.39 -20.35 8.75
C THR A 194 -13.64 -19.02 8.67
N THR A 195 -13.50 -18.45 7.46
CA THR A 195 -12.81 -17.17 7.24
C THR A 195 -13.63 -16.03 7.82
N ALA A 196 -14.93 -16.01 7.56
CA ALA A 196 -15.84 -15.00 8.08
C ALA A 196 -15.85 -14.96 9.61
N LYS A 197 -15.79 -16.12 10.27
CA LYS A 197 -15.70 -16.20 11.73
C LYS A 197 -14.38 -15.61 12.24
N LYS A 198 -13.25 -15.98 11.63
CA LYS A 198 -11.93 -15.43 11.99
C LYS A 198 -11.85 -13.92 11.84
N VAL A 199 -12.37 -13.38 10.73
CA VAL A 199 -12.40 -11.93 10.46
C VAL A 199 -13.20 -11.20 11.53
N ARG A 200 -14.35 -11.74 11.95
CA ARG A 200 -15.15 -11.17 13.04
C ARG A 200 -14.45 -11.23 14.40
N GLU A 201 -13.80 -12.36 14.72
CA GLU A 201 -13.02 -12.53 15.95
C GLU A 201 -11.83 -11.53 16.01
N LEU A 202 -11.13 -11.34 14.88
CA LEU A 202 -10.06 -10.32 14.76
C LEU A 202 -10.61 -8.91 14.96
N GLY A 203 -11.79 -8.62 14.41
CA GLY A 203 -12.49 -7.36 14.59
C GLY A 203 -12.78 -7.06 16.06
N GLN A 204 -13.34 -8.01 16.79
CA GLN A 204 -13.65 -7.81 18.22
C GLN A 204 -12.37 -7.54 19.03
N LYS A 205 -11.34 -8.37 18.83
CA LYS A 205 -10.07 -8.25 19.57
C LYS A 205 -9.34 -6.92 19.35
N LYS A 206 -9.52 -6.25 18.21
CA LYS A 206 -8.87 -4.95 17.94
C LYS A 206 -9.53 -3.79 18.68
N TYR A 207 -10.82 -3.89 18.99
CA TYR A 207 -11.62 -2.80 19.57
C TYR A 207 -11.98 -3.03 21.06
N ASP A 208 -11.56 -4.15 21.64
CA ASP A 208 -11.51 -4.40 23.08
C ASP A 208 -10.27 -3.73 23.72
#